data_AF-A0AAF0BMG7-F1
#
_entry.id   AF-A0AAF0BMG7-F1
#
_cell.length_a   1.000
_cell.length_b   1.000
_cell.length_c   1.000
_cell.angle_alpha   90.00
_cell.angle_beta   90.00
_cell.angle_gamma   90.00
#
_symmetry.space_group_name_H-M   'P 1'
#
loop_
_entity.id
_entity.type
_entity.pdbx_description
1 polymer ?
#
loop_
_entity_poly.entity_id
_entity_poly.type
_entity_poly.pdbx_seq_one_letter_code
_entity_poly.pdbx_strand_id
1 'polypeptide(L)'
;MAAGEPFYLDPTFWVAGSFVVFVGGVIYAKAHKTIAAALDGRAAAIKAQIDEAAALREETAKLLSDFQRKKRDAEKEAADIVAQAKEDAKLLIAEAKADMKAMVERRTASAELKIAQAEAAAVKEVKAVAVTVAVAAATDVLADALKGAAGGKVIDAAIGDIDTLLH
;
A
#
# COMPACT_ATOMS: atom_id res chain seq x y z
N MET A 1 -70.35 -97.86 -11.80
CA MET A 1 -70.15 -96.48 -12.30
C MET A 1 -70.86 -95.54 -11.34
N ALA A 2 -70.15 -95.03 -10.33
CA ALA A 2 -70.70 -93.97 -9.48
C ALA A 2 -70.68 -92.67 -10.31
N ALA A 3 -71.86 -92.12 -10.57
CA ALA A 3 -72.00 -90.82 -11.22
C ALA A 3 -71.38 -89.77 -10.30
N GLY A 4 -70.29 -89.14 -10.73
CA GLY A 4 -69.67 -88.03 -10.02
C GLY A 4 -70.71 -86.92 -9.83
N GLU A 5 -70.70 -86.31 -8.65
CA GLU A 5 -71.61 -85.19 -8.38
C GLU A 5 -71.45 -84.10 -9.46
N PRO A 6 -72.56 -83.46 -9.88
CA PRO A 6 -72.49 -82.43 -10.88
C PRO A 6 -71.56 -81.30 -10.44
N PHE A 7 -70.60 -80.92 -11.30
CA PHE A 7 -69.55 -79.93 -11.00
C PHE A 7 -70.06 -78.58 -10.49
N TYR A 8 -71.33 -78.24 -10.73
CA TYR A 8 -71.97 -77.00 -10.29
C TYR A 8 -72.50 -77.03 -8.84
N LEU A 9 -72.50 -78.19 -8.18
CA LEU A 9 -72.81 -78.37 -6.75
C LEU A 9 -71.56 -78.35 -5.87
N ASP A 10 -70.37 -78.45 -6.46
CA ASP A 10 -69.09 -78.32 -5.75
C ASP A 10 -68.83 -76.83 -5.40
N PRO A 11 -68.72 -76.46 -4.11
CA PRO A 11 -68.39 -75.10 -3.67
C PRO A 11 -67.11 -74.56 -4.32
N THR A 12 -66.16 -75.44 -4.64
CA THR A 12 -64.89 -75.10 -5.27
C THR A 12 -65.08 -74.46 -6.65
N PHE A 13 -66.10 -74.87 -7.41
CA PHE A 13 -66.39 -74.32 -8.75
C PHE A 13 -66.86 -72.87 -8.68
N TRP A 14 -67.77 -72.53 -7.74
CA TRP A 14 -68.23 -71.16 -7.53
C TRP A 14 -67.15 -70.26 -6.93
N VAL A 15 -66.29 -70.79 -6.05
CA VAL A 15 -65.11 -70.06 -5.54
C VAL A 15 -64.12 -69.76 -6.67
N ALA A 16 -63.82 -70.73 -7.53
CA ALA A 16 -62.97 -70.49 -8.70
C ALA A 16 -63.59 -69.47 -9.67
N GLY A 17 -64.90 -69.56 -9.93
CA GLY A 17 -65.61 -68.60 -10.78
C GLY A 17 -65.59 -67.17 -10.23
N SER A 18 -65.85 -66.99 -8.94
CA SER A 18 -65.79 -65.68 -8.27
C SER A 18 -64.36 -65.10 -8.22
N PHE A 19 -63.34 -65.95 -8.04
CA PHE A 19 -61.93 -65.53 -8.13
C PHE A 19 -61.58 -65.03 -9.54
N VAL A 20 -62.02 -65.73 -10.59
CA VAL A 20 -61.78 -65.29 -11.98
C VAL A 20 -62.49 -63.97 -12.28
N VAL A 21 -63.73 -63.79 -11.81
CA VAL A 21 -64.47 -62.52 -11.96
C VAL A 21 -63.78 -61.39 -11.19
N PHE A 22 -63.29 -61.65 -9.97
CA PHE A 22 -62.54 -60.68 -9.18
C PHE A 22 -61.22 -60.28 -9.85
N VAL A 23 -60.40 -61.25 -10.25
CA VAL A 23 -59.12 -61.01 -10.95
C VAL A 23 -59.37 -60.31 -12.29
N GLY A 24 -60.38 -60.74 -13.04
CA GLY A 24 -60.82 -60.08 -14.26
C GLY A 24 -61.24 -58.63 -14.03
N GLY A 25 -61.99 -58.37 -12.95
CA GLY A 25 -62.38 -57.02 -12.51
C GLY A 25 -61.18 -56.14 -12.14
N VAL A 26 -60.19 -56.68 -11.41
CA VAL A 26 -58.95 -55.98 -11.04
C VAL A 26 -58.08 -55.65 -12.26
N ILE A 27 -58.01 -56.58 -13.23
CA ILE A 27 -57.31 -56.36 -14.51
C ILE A 27 -58.05 -55.31 -15.34
N TYR A 28 -59.38 -55.42 -15.43
CA TYR A 28 -60.22 -54.46 -16.16
C TYR A 28 -60.12 -53.05 -15.55
N ALA A 29 -60.11 -52.93 -14.22
CA ALA A 29 -59.87 -51.70 -13.48
C ALA A 29 -58.42 -51.19 -13.55
N LYS A 30 -57.52 -51.92 -14.23
CA LYS A 30 -56.11 -51.57 -14.47
C LYS A 30 -55.31 -51.28 -13.19
N ALA A 31 -55.71 -51.81 -12.03
CA ALA A 31 -55.04 -51.54 -10.76
C ALA A 31 -53.52 -51.87 -10.80
N HIS A 32 -53.15 -52.94 -11.51
CA HIS A 32 -51.75 -53.31 -11.76
C HIS A 32 -50.96 -52.23 -12.51
N LYS A 33 -51.56 -51.55 -13.49
CA LYS A 33 -50.89 -50.46 -14.23
C LYS A 33 -50.72 -49.22 -13.36
N THR A 34 -51.70 -48.90 -12.52
CA THR A 34 -51.64 -47.73 -11.63
C THR A 34 -50.53 -47.89 -10.60
N ILE A 35 -50.37 -49.08 -10.03
CA ILE A 35 -49.28 -49.40 -9.11
C ILE A 35 -47.93 -49.33 -9.83
N ALA A 36 -47.79 -49.95 -11.00
CA ALA A 36 -46.56 -49.88 -11.79
C ALA A 36 -46.17 -48.43 -12.12
N ALA A 37 -47.12 -47.62 -12.60
CA ALA A 37 -46.88 -46.21 -12.92
C ALA A 37 -46.47 -45.38 -11.68
N ALA A 38 -47.03 -45.68 -10.50
CA ALA A 38 -46.61 -45.02 -9.26
C ALA A 38 -45.18 -45.38 -8.85
N LEU A 39 -44.78 -46.65 -9.03
CA LEU A 39 -43.41 -47.10 -8.79
C LEU A 39 -42.43 -46.48 -9.80
N ASP A 40 -42.78 -46.46 -11.08
CA ASP A 40 -41.97 -45.84 -12.14
C ASP A 40 -41.81 -44.34 -11.91
N GLY A 41 -42.88 -43.64 -11.50
CA GLY A 41 -42.83 -42.23 -11.14
C GLY A 41 -41.89 -41.96 -9.96
N ARG A 42 -41.91 -42.82 -8.93
CA ARG A 42 -40.95 -42.74 -7.82
C ARG A 42 -39.52 -43.00 -8.28
N ALA A 43 -39.30 -44.02 -9.10
CA ALA A 43 -37.98 -44.34 -9.63
C ALA A 43 -37.41 -43.18 -10.47
N ALA A 44 -38.24 -42.55 -11.31
CA ALA A 44 -37.86 -41.38 -12.09
C ALA A 44 -37.53 -40.17 -11.20
N ALA A 45 -38.34 -39.91 -10.17
CA ALA A 45 -38.07 -38.81 -9.22
C ALA A 45 -36.77 -39.02 -8.44
N ILE A 46 -36.51 -40.24 -7.96
CA ILE A 46 -35.26 -40.59 -7.26
C ILE A 46 -34.06 -40.42 -8.21
N LYS A 47 -34.18 -40.90 -9.45
CA LYS A 47 -33.13 -40.75 -10.45
C LYS A 47 -32.82 -39.27 -10.72
N ALA A 48 -33.85 -38.44 -10.91
CA ALA A 48 -33.68 -37.01 -11.12
C ALA A 48 -32.96 -36.33 -9.94
N GLN A 49 -33.32 -36.68 -8.69
CA GLN A 49 -32.64 -36.14 -7.50
C GLN A 49 -31.18 -36.59 -7.40
N ILE A 50 -30.86 -37.83 -7.76
CA ILE A 50 -29.48 -38.34 -7.78
C ILE A 50 -28.67 -37.61 -8.87
N ASP A 51 -29.23 -37.43 -10.06
CA ASP A 51 -28.58 -36.74 -11.16
C ASP A 51 -28.32 -35.26 -10.82
N GLU A 52 -29.28 -34.57 -10.18
CA GLU A 52 -29.13 -33.21 -9.68
C GLU A 52 -28.06 -33.11 -8.59
N ALA A 53 -28.06 -34.03 -7.62
CA ALA A 53 -27.05 -34.06 -6.56
C ALA A 53 -25.63 -34.32 -7.12
N ALA A 54 -25.52 -35.17 -8.15
CA ALA A 54 -24.26 -35.42 -8.84
C ALA A 54 -23.76 -34.18 -9.58
N ALA A 55 -24.64 -33.48 -10.31
CA ALA A 55 -24.32 -32.21 -10.98
C ALA A 55 -23.87 -31.14 -9.98
N LEU A 56 -24.61 -30.96 -8.88
CA LEU A 56 -24.27 -30.01 -7.83
C LEU A 56 -22.91 -30.30 -7.18
N ARG A 57 -22.59 -31.59 -6.98
CA ARG A 57 -21.28 -32.01 -6.49
C ARG A 57 -20.16 -31.64 -7.47
N GLU A 58 -20.38 -31.85 -8.76
CA GLU A 58 -19.40 -31.49 -9.79
C GLU A 58 -19.17 -29.97 -9.83
N GLU A 59 -20.24 -29.17 -9.81
CA GLU A 59 -20.15 -27.72 -9.77
C GLU A 59 -19.43 -27.22 -8.52
N THR A 60 -19.74 -27.80 -7.35
CA THR A 60 -19.07 -27.46 -6.08
C THR A 60 -17.59 -27.82 -6.13
N ALA A 61 -17.23 -28.96 -6.73
CA ALA A 61 -15.82 -29.36 -6.88
C ALA A 61 -15.05 -28.40 -7.79
N LYS A 62 -15.65 -27.96 -8.91
CA LYS A 62 -15.08 -26.93 -9.79
C LYS A 62 -14.90 -25.61 -9.05
N LEU A 63 -15.95 -25.17 -8.33
CA LEU A 63 -15.93 -23.93 -7.56
C LEU A 63 -14.86 -23.95 -6.46
N LEU A 64 -14.71 -25.07 -5.75
CA LEU A 64 -13.68 -25.24 -4.73
C LEU A 64 -12.27 -25.11 -5.33
N SER A 65 -12.01 -25.76 -6.46
CA SER A 65 -10.72 -25.64 -7.17
C SER A 65 -10.44 -24.20 -7.59
N ASP A 66 -11.44 -23.49 -8.09
CA ASP A 66 -11.33 -22.08 -8.47
C ASP A 66 -11.05 -21.18 -7.27
N PHE A 67 -11.72 -21.39 -6.13
CA PHE A 67 -11.44 -20.64 -4.90
C PHE A 67 -10.05 -20.94 -4.34
N GLN A 68 -9.60 -22.20 -4.36
CA GLN A 68 -8.25 -22.56 -3.94
C GLN A 68 -7.18 -21.87 -4.80
N ARG A 69 -7.38 -21.85 -6.13
CA ARG A 69 -6.51 -21.13 -7.06
C ARG A 69 -6.51 -19.63 -6.75
N LYS A 70 -7.69 -19.01 -6.66
CA LYS A 70 -7.83 -17.58 -6.34
C LYS A 70 -7.18 -17.23 -5.00
N LYS A 71 -7.34 -18.07 -3.98
CA LYS A 71 -6.72 -17.87 -2.67
C LYS A 71 -5.19 -17.88 -2.78
N ARG A 72 -4.61 -18.89 -3.43
CA ARG A 72 -3.16 -18.96 -3.62
C ARG A 72 -2.62 -17.77 -4.41
N ASP A 73 -3.33 -17.37 -5.46
CA ASP A 73 -2.92 -16.25 -6.30
C ASP A 73 -3.01 -14.92 -5.52
N ALA A 74 -4.05 -14.73 -4.69
CA ALA A 74 -4.17 -13.59 -3.79
C ALA A 74 -3.09 -13.57 -2.68
N GLU A 75 -2.76 -14.72 -2.10
CA GLU A 75 -1.66 -14.83 -1.13
C GLU A 75 -0.31 -14.46 -1.77
N LYS A 76 -0.08 -14.89 -3.02
CA LYS A 76 1.12 -14.53 -3.77
C LYS A 76 1.16 -13.04 -4.09
N GLU A 77 0.06 -12.48 -4.59
CA GLU A 77 -0.05 -11.05 -4.89
C GLU A 77 0.19 -10.19 -3.64
N ALA A 78 -0.39 -10.58 -2.50
CA ALA A 78 -0.14 -9.91 -1.22
C ALA A 78 1.34 -9.98 -0.80
N ALA A 79 1.99 -11.14 -0.96
CA ALA A 79 3.40 -11.29 -0.68
C ALA A 79 4.28 -10.41 -1.60
N ASP A 80 3.94 -10.35 -2.89
CA ASP A 80 4.62 -9.53 -3.89
C ASP A 80 4.46 -8.03 -3.57
N ILE A 81 3.26 -7.58 -3.17
CA ILE A 81 3.02 -6.20 -2.72
C ILE A 81 3.89 -5.84 -1.52
N VAL A 82 3.96 -6.73 -0.51
CA VAL A 82 4.78 -6.47 0.68
C VAL A 82 6.27 -6.48 0.33
N ALA A 83 6.72 -7.35 -0.57
CA ALA A 83 8.10 -7.37 -1.04
C ALA A 83 8.46 -6.07 -1.77
N GLN A 84 7.61 -5.63 -2.70
CA GLN A 84 7.80 -4.38 -3.44
C GLN A 84 7.83 -3.18 -2.50
N ALA A 85 6.88 -3.07 -1.57
CA ALA A 85 6.82 -1.98 -0.61
C ALA A 85 8.09 -1.90 0.28
N LYS A 86 8.69 -3.05 0.61
CA LYS A 86 9.96 -3.10 1.36
C LYS A 86 11.14 -2.63 0.52
N GLU A 87 11.21 -3.00 -0.75
CA GLU A 87 12.26 -2.53 -1.65
C GLU A 87 12.13 -1.02 -1.91
N ASP A 88 10.93 -0.53 -2.18
CA ASP A 88 10.65 0.90 -2.36
C ASP A 88 11.03 1.68 -1.09
N ALA A 89 10.67 1.17 0.10
CA ALA A 89 11.07 1.79 1.36
C ALA A 89 12.59 1.85 1.54
N LYS A 90 13.33 0.80 1.16
CA LYS A 90 14.81 0.81 1.23
C LYS A 90 15.40 1.85 0.29
N LEU A 91 14.89 1.93 -0.95
CA LEU A 91 15.33 2.92 -1.94
C LEU A 91 15.08 4.34 -1.43
N LEU A 92 13.87 4.61 -0.93
CA LEU A 92 13.49 5.91 -0.41
C LEU A 92 14.31 6.31 0.83
N ILE A 93 14.63 5.36 1.71
CA ILE A 93 15.54 5.61 2.84
C ILE A 93 16.97 5.92 2.35
N ALA A 94 17.45 5.22 1.33
CA ALA A 94 18.79 5.47 0.78
C ALA A 94 18.88 6.86 0.13
N GLU A 95 17.88 7.24 -0.67
CA GLU A 95 17.77 8.56 -1.29
C GLU A 95 17.65 9.66 -0.22
N ALA A 96 16.73 9.51 0.74
CA ALA A 96 16.57 10.47 1.83
C ALA A 96 17.84 10.66 2.66
N LYS A 97 18.63 9.59 2.87
CA LYS A 97 19.93 9.70 3.54
C LYS A 97 20.95 10.48 2.71
N ALA A 98 21.00 10.24 1.40
CA ALA A 98 21.90 10.98 0.49
C ALA A 98 21.54 12.47 0.47
N ASP A 99 20.25 12.79 0.35
CA ASP A 99 19.75 14.17 0.35
C ASP A 99 20.00 14.87 1.68
N MET A 100 19.78 14.18 2.80
CA MET A 100 20.04 14.74 4.12
C MET A 100 21.52 15.03 4.31
N LYS A 101 22.41 14.13 3.84
CA LYS A 101 23.86 14.36 3.87
C LYS A 101 24.24 15.59 3.05
N ALA A 102 23.74 15.71 1.82
CA ALA A 102 23.99 16.87 0.96
C ALA A 102 23.45 18.17 1.59
N MET A 103 22.29 18.12 2.25
CA MET A 103 21.73 19.26 2.96
C MET A 103 22.64 19.71 4.12
N VAL A 104 23.13 18.75 4.91
CA VAL A 104 24.04 19.01 6.03
C VAL A 104 25.33 19.61 5.52
N GLU A 105 25.96 19.03 4.51
CA GLU A 105 27.19 19.57 3.90
C GLU A 105 27.01 21.00 3.40
N ARG A 106 25.91 21.29 2.69
CA ARG A 106 25.59 22.65 2.23
C ARG A 106 25.38 23.63 3.38
N ARG A 107 24.71 23.21 4.45
CA ARG A 107 24.49 24.05 5.65
C ARG A 107 25.79 24.33 6.37
N THR A 108 26.66 23.32 6.52
CA THR A 108 27.99 23.47 7.12
C THR A 108 28.83 24.44 6.33
N ALA A 109 28.93 24.28 5.00
CA ALA A 109 29.67 25.19 4.14
C ALA A 109 29.14 26.64 4.22
N SER A 110 27.81 26.82 4.28
CA SER A 110 27.22 28.15 4.47
C SER A 110 27.54 28.76 5.84
N ALA A 111 27.59 27.95 6.90
CA ALA A 111 27.97 28.41 8.24
C ALA A 111 29.45 28.79 8.29
N GLU A 112 30.34 27.97 7.71
CA GLU A 112 31.78 28.26 7.59
C GLU A 112 32.02 29.56 6.81
N LEU A 113 31.33 29.76 5.68
CA LEU A 113 31.41 31.02 4.93
C LEU A 113 30.99 32.24 5.76
N LYS A 114 29.92 32.11 6.57
CA LYS A 114 29.46 33.19 7.45
C LYS A 114 30.46 33.47 8.57
N ILE A 115 31.08 32.43 9.13
CA ILE A 115 32.13 32.57 10.15
C ILE A 115 33.33 33.29 9.55
N ALA A 116 33.82 32.86 8.39
CA ALA A 116 34.95 33.51 7.72
C ALA A 116 34.66 34.99 7.39
N GLN A 117 33.43 35.30 6.94
CA GLN A 117 33.02 36.69 6.72
C GLN A 117 32.98 37.51 8.02
N ALA A 118 32.47 36.94 9.12
CA ALA A 118 32.43 37.59 10.41
C ALA A 118 33.84 37.82 10.98
N GLU A 119 34.74 36.85 10.85
CA GLU A 119 36.15 36.97 11.24
C GLU A 119 36.85 38.08 10.44
N ALA A 120 36.68 38.11 9.12
CA ALA A 120 37.24 39.17 8.29
C ALA A 120 36.71 40.56 8.68
N ALA A 121 35.42 40.67 8.98
CA ALA A 121 34.79 41.91 9.46
C ALA A 121 35.35 42.33 10.82
N ALA A 122 35.47 41.41 11.78
CA ALA A 122 36.02 41.67 13.11
C ALA A 122 37.48 42.13 13.05
N VAL A 123 38.31 41.48 12.22
CA VAL A 123 39.71 41.90 12.01
C VAL A 123 39.78 43.31 11.41
N LYS A 124 38.90 43.63 10.45
CA LYS A 124 38.83 44.98 9.87
C LYS A 124 38.42 46.01 10.92
N GLU A 125 37.46 45.69 11.78
CA GLU A 125 36.98 46.56 12.86
C GLU A 125 38.08 46.84 13.89
N VAL A 126 38.79 45.81 14.36
CA VAL A 126 39.93 45.96 15.29
C VAL A 126 41.02 46.83 14.67
N LYS A 127 41.34 46.63 13.38
CA LYS A 127 42.32 47.48 12.67
C LYS A 127 41.84 48.93 12.58
N ALA A 128 40.56 49.16 12.29
CA ALA A 128 40.01 50.51 12.22
C ALA A 128 40.12 51.22 13.58
N VAL A 129 39.76 50.54 14.68
CA VAL A 129 39.91 51.07 16.04
C VAL A 129 41.38 51.37 16.36
N ALA A 130 42.30 50.45 16.03
CA ALA A 130 43.73 50.66 16.24
C ALA A 130 44.27 51.87 15.46
N VAL A 131 43.84 52.06 14.21
CA VAL A 131 44.20 53.23 13.39
C VAL A 131 43.65 54.51 14.02
N THR A 132 42.39 54.53 14.46
CA THR A 132 41.80 55.69 15.13
C THR A 132 42.54 56.05 16.41
N VAL A 133 42.89 55.07 17.24
CA VAL A 133 43.68 55.28 18.47
C VAL A 133 45.09 55.79 18.15
N ALA A 134 45.75 55.23 17.14
CA ALA A 134 47.08 55.67 16.72
C ALA A 134 47.07 57.11 16.17
N VAL A 135 46.06 57.47 15.37
CA VAL A 135 45.88 58.84 14.85
C VAL A 135 45.59 59.81 16.00
N ALA A 136 44.74 59.45 16.96
CA ALA A 136 44.47 60.28 18.13
C ALA A 136 45.74 60.51 18.96
N ALA A 137 46.48 59.45 19.28
CA ALA A 137 47.74 59.55 20.02
C ALA A 137 48.80 60.36 19.26
N ALA A 138 48.93 60.17 17.95
CA ALA A 138 49.83 60.97 17.11
C ALA A 138 49.44 62.44 17.10
N THR A 139 48.13 62.74 17.06
CA THR A 139 47.61 64.11 17.12
C THR A 139 47.93 64.77 18.45
N ASP A 140 47.73 64.06 19.58
CA ASP A 140 48.07 64.57 20.92
C ASP A 140 49.58 64.84 21.05
N VAL A 141 50.43 63.91 20.61
CA VAL A 141 51.89 64.07 20.62
C VAL A 141 52.35 65.23 19.73
N LEU A 142 51.77 65.36 18.52
CA LEU A 142 52.03 66.50 17.64
C LEU A 142 51.58 67.83 18.27
N ALA A 143 50.39 67.87 18.88
CA ALA A 143 49.88 69.06 19.54
C ALA A 143 50.78 69.50 20.70
N ASP A 144 51.31 68.55 21.48
CA ASP A 144 52.28 68.85 22.53
C ASP A 144 53.65 69.28 21.97
N ALA A 145 54.14 68.64 20.91
CA ALA A 145 55.41 69.01 20.27
C ALA A 145 55.37 70.38 19.57
N LEU A 146 54.20 70.78 19.07
CA LEU A 146 53.96 72.08 18.42
C LEU A 146 53.78 73.24 19.42
N LYS A 147 53.68 72.98 20.73
CA LYS A 147 53.70 74.04 21.75
C LYS A 147 55.09 74.66 21.85
N GLY A 148 55.23 75.90 21.39
CA GLY A 148 56.47 76.68 21.47
C GLY A 148 57.15 76.89 20.11
N ALA A 149 58.48 77.03 20.10
CA ALA A 149 59.25 77.47 18.92
C ALA A 149 59.16 76.52 17.69
N ALA A 150 58.80 75.25 17.89
CA ALA A 150 58.60 74.30 16.80
C ALA A 150 57.30 74.55 16.01
N GLY A 151 56.21 74.95 16.68
CA GLY A 151 54.95 75.29 16.01
C GLY A 151 55.05 76.53 15.14
N GLY A 152 55.79 77.56 15.60
CA GLY A 152 56.07 78.74 14.79
C GLY A 152 56.80 78.42 13.49
N LYS A 153 57.82 77.53 13.54
CA LYS A 153 58.54 77.07 12.34
C LYS A 153 57.66 76.33 11.33
N VAL A 154 56.67 75.57 11.80
CA VAL A 154 55.73 74.85 10.91
C VAL A 154 54.75 75.83 10.24
N ILE A 155 54.32 76.87 10.95
CA ILE A 155 53.48 77.94 10.38
C ILE A 155 54.27 78.72 9.32
N ASP A 156 55.51 79.12 9.62
CA ASP A 156 56.36 79.84 8.68
C ASP A 156 56.65 78.99 7.41
N ALA A 157 56.86 77.68 7.58
CA ALA A 157 57.02 76.75 6.46
C ALA A 157 55.73 76.61 5.63
N ALA A 158 54.56 76.50 6.27
CA ALA A 158 53.27 76.42 5.57
C ALA A 158 52.93 77.72 4.81
N ILE A 159 53.32 78.89 5.35
CA ILE A 159 53.21 80.18 4.65
C ILE A 159 54.12 80.19 3.42
N GLY A 160 55.34 79.65 3.52
CA GLY A 160 56.25 79.49 2.39
C GLY A 160 55.72 78.55 1.30
N ASP A 161 55.13 77.41 1.67
CA ASP A 161 54.55 76.46 0.70
C ASP A 161 53.36 77.08 -0.07
N ILE A 162 52.53 77.89 0.59
CA ILE A 162 51.41 78.60 -0.04
C ILE A 162 51.92 79.69 -1.00
N ASP A 163 52.95 80.44 -0.60
CA ASP A 163 53.61 81.45 -1.45
C ASP A 163 54.21 80.81 -2.72
N THR A 164 54.76 79.60 -2.58
CA THR A 164 55.32 78.82 -3.71
C THR A 164 54.24 78.21 -4.63
N LEU A 165 53.02 77.99 -4.14
CA LEU A 165 51.86 77.50 -4.93
C LEU A 165 51.09 78.62 -5.64
N LEU A 166 51.29 79.89 -5.25
CA LEU A 166 50.63 81.09 -5.82
C LEU A 166 51.50 81.84 -6.84
N HIS A 167 52.75 81.43 -7.03
CA HIS A 167 53.65 81.87 -8.11
C HIS A 167 53.75 80.81 -9.20
#